data_AF-A0A9X3YZB2-F1
#
_entry.id   AF-A0A9X3YZB2-F1
#
_cell.length_a   1.000
_cell.length_b   1.000
_cell.length_c   1.000
_cell.angle_alpha   90.00
_cell.angle_beta   90.00
_cell.angle_gamma   90.00
#
_symmetry.space_group_name_H-M   'P 1'
#
loop_
_entity.id
_entity.type
_entity.pdbx_description
1 polymer ?
#
loop_
_entity_poly.entity_id
_entity_poly.type
_entity_poly.pdbx_seq_one_letter_code
_entity_poly.pdbx_strand_id
1 'polypeptide(L)'
;MRSRLPGLFLIGLLAGVAHAQTSPARGPMMPPSPTQAEIPLDDYLGLLEQIAPAARQGAQAYLEAFRQRCGHTLTADELRRAVADRDGDPVLMQMIRASYLDDAEALARLSAQVPCRGGGRS
;
A
#
# COMPACT_ATOMS: atom_id res chain seq x y z
N MET A 1 -27.81 -0.20 40.71
CA MET A 1 -27.19 0.03 42.05
C MET A 1 -25.68 0.07 41.83
N ARG A 2 -25.06 1.26 41.98
CA ARG A 2 -24.12 1.66 43.07
C ARG A 2 -22.80 0.85 42.97
N SER A 3 -21.63 1.42 42.70
CA SER A 3 -20.99 2.67 43.20
C SER A 3 -19.92 3.15 42.17
N ARG A 4 -19.64 4.44 41.87
CA ARG A 4 -19.20 5.61 42.69
C ARG A 4 -17.90 5.28 43.47
N LEU A 5 -16.75 5.96 43.43
CA LEU A 5 -16.30 7.36 43.23
C LEU A 5 -14.73 7.29 43.29
N PRO A 6 -13.94 8.37 43.51
CA PRO A 6 -13.32 9.24 42.51
C PRO A 6 -11.78 9.32 42.65
N GLY A 7 -11.07 9.63 41.57
CA GLY A 7 -9.65 9.97 41.64
C GLY A 7 -9.43 11.41 41.23
N LEU A 8 -9.80 12.36 42.09
CA LEU A 8 -9.49 13.78 41.92
C LEU A 8 -7.99 13.99 42.19
N PHE A 9 -7.19 14.19 41.15
CA PHE A 9 -5.85 14.75 41.30
C PHE A 9 -5.77 16.10 40.59
N LEU A 10 -5.66 17.12 41.44
CA LEU A 10 -5.51 18.54 41.13
C LEU A 10 -4.01 18.85 41.13
N ILE A 11 -3.38 19.06 39.97
CA ILE A 11 -1.99 19.55 39.93
C ILE A 11 -1.79 20.54 38.77
N GLY A 12 -1.67 21.82 39.16
CA GLY A 12 -0.61 22.75 38.74
C GLY A 12 -0.56 23.26 37.30
N LEU A 13 -1.01 24.50 37.10
CA LEU A 13 -0.50 25.36 36.01
C LEU A 13 0.97 25.69 36.27
N LEU A 14 1.84 25.37 35.30
CA LEU A 14 3.11 26.07 35.10
C LEU A 14 3.17 26.53 33.65
N ALA A 15 3.02 27.83 33.45
CA ALA A 15 3.36 28.51 32.22
C ALA A 15 4.90 28.54 32.09
N GLY A 16 5.44 27.66 31.24
CA GLY A 16 6.83 27.68 30.83
C GLY A 16 6.99 28.48 29.54
N VAL A 17 7.80 29.53 29.61
CA VAL A 17 8.25 30.38 28.49
C VAL A 17 8.86 29.56 27.35
N ALA A 18 8.54 29.98 26.13
CA ALA A 18 9.02 29.43 24.88
C ALA A 18 10.55 29.37 24.78
N HIS A 19 11.07 28.22 24.37
CA HIS A 19 12.33 28.13 23.65
C HIS A 19 12.04 27.68 22.22
N ALA A 20 11.95 28.64 21.30
CA ALA A 20 12.12 28.37 19.88
C ALA A 20 13.59 27.97 19.65
N GLN A 21 13.87 26.66 19.71
CA GLN A 21 15.15 26.09 19.28
C GLN A 21 15.14 25.94 17.77
N THR A 22 15.47 27.01 17.05
CA THR A 22 15.81 26.91 15.63
C THR A 22 17.25 26.41 15.53
N SER A 23 17.44 25.12 15.72
CA SER A 23 18.72 24.48 15.43
C SER A 23 19.01 24.62 13.93
N PRO A 24 20.13 25.24 13.51
CA PRO A 24 20.52 25.20 12.12
C PRO A 24 21.10 23.80 11.87
N ALA A 25 20.23 22.83 11.59
CA ALA A 25 20.63 21.56 11.01
C ALA A 25 21.02 21.78 9.54
N ARG A 26 22.03 22.61 9.28
CA ARG A 26 22.80 22.59 8.04
C ARG A 26 23.99 21.64 8.25
N GLY A 27 23.67 20.39 8.52
CA GLY A 27 24.58 19.31 8.18
C GLY A 27 24.63 19.19 6.64
N PRO A 28 25.70 18.62 6.06
CA PRO A 28 25.70 18.28 4.65
C PRO A 28 24.41 17.53 4.34
N MET A 29 23.65 18.03 3.36
CA MET A 29 22.43 17.40 2.88
C MET A 29 22.83 15.97 2.55
N MET A 30 22.42 15.03 3.40
CA MET A 30 22.68 13.62 3.17
C MET A 30 22.11 13.36 1.77
N PRO A 31 22.88 12.79 0.84
CA PRO A 31 22.34 12.45 -0.47
C PRO A 31 21.03 11.73 -0.22
N PRO A 32 19.97 11.99 -1.02
CA PRO A 32 18.70 11.30 -0.84
C PRO A 32 19.03 9.83 -0.62
N SER A 33 18.63 9.28 0.54
CA SER A 33 18.79 7.85 0.82
C SER A 33 18.44 7.14 -0.46
N PRO A 34 19.31 6.25 -0.99
CA PRO A 34 19.18 5.71 -2.34
C PRO A 34 17.71 5.38 -2.51
N THR A 35 17.04 6.15 -3.37
CA THR A 35 15.60 6.09 -3.58
C THR A 35 15.24 4.63 -3.56
N GLN A 36 14.52 4.18 -2.52
CA GLN A 36 14.25 2.77 -2.20
C GLN A 36 14.35 1.96 -3.50
N ALA A 37 15.46 1.27 -3.74
CA ALA A 37 15.79 0.79 -5.08
C ALA A 37 14.55 0.09 -5.64
N GLU A 38 13.97 0.64 -6.71
CA GLU A 38 12.67 0.20 -7.18
C GLU A 38 12.82 -1.27 -7.56
N ILE A 39 12.23 -2.15 -6.75
CA ILE A 39 12.28 -3.58 -6.99
C ILE A 39 11.61 -3.80 -8.35
N PRO A 40 12.30 -4.42 -9.34
CA PRO A 40 11.70 -4.73 -10.62
C PRO A 40 10.37 -5.47 -10.45
N LEU A 41 9.42 -5.20 -11.34
CA LEU A 41 8.08 -5.79 -11.25
C LEU A 41 8.13 -7.32 -11.20
N ASP A 42 9.01 -7.94 -11.99
CA ASP A 42 9.18 -9.39 -12.02
C ASP A 42 9.71 -9.95 -10.69
N ASP A 43 10.70 -9.27 -10.09
CA ASP A 43 11.23 -9.61 -8.77
C ASP A 43 10.13 -9.52 -7.70
N TYR A 44 9.29 -8.47 -7.75
CA TYR A 44 8.14 -8.34 -6.84
C TYR A 44 7.12 -9.46 -7.06
N LEU A 45 6.82 -9.85 -8.30
CA LEU A 45 5.98 -11.00 -8.60
C LEU A 45 6.62 -12.32 -8.09
N GLY A 46 7.94 -12.42 -8.08
CA GLY A 46 8.68 -13.53 -7.46
C GLY A 46 8.49 -13.61 -5.95
N LEU A 47 8.44 -12.46 -5.27
CA LEU A 47 8.11 -12.42 -3.84
C LEU A 47 6.66 -12.84 -3.58
N LEU A 48 5.71 -12.42 -4.43
CA LEU A 48 4.32 -12.85 -4.29
C LEU A 48 4.16 -14.36 -4.46
N GLU A 49 4.88 -14.99 -5.39
CA GLU A 49 4.86 -16.44 -5.57
C GLU A 49 5.36 -17.19 -4.33
N GLN A 50 6.41 -16.69 -3.68
CA GLN A 50 6.94 -17.26 -2.44
C GLN A 50 5.92 -17.21 -1.30
N ILE A 51 5.05 -16.19 -1.28
CA ILE A 51 3.94 -16.08 -0.32
C ILE A 51 2.83 -17.07 -0.69
N ALA A 52 2.39 -17.03 -1.95
CA ALA A 52 1.43 -17.98 -2.52
C ALA A 52 1.48 -17.93 -4.06
N PRO A 53 1.49 -19.08 -4.76
CA PRO A 53 1.38 -19.10 -6.22
C PRO A 53 0.17 -18.33 -6.76
N ALA A 54 -0.97 -18.42 -6.06
CA ALA A 54 -2.19 -17.69 -6.39
C ALA A 54 -2.04 -16.16 -6.29
N ALA A 55 -1.16 -15.65 -5.41
CA ALA A 55 -0.90 -14.21 -5.30
C ALA A 55 -0.18 -13.69 -6.55
N ARG A 56 0.83 -14.41 -7.06
CA ARG A 56 1.48 -14.08 -8.32
C ARG A 56 0.48 -14.14 -9.48
N GLN A 57 -0.27 -15.23 -9.60
CA GLN A 57 -1.24 -15.42 -10.70
C GLN A 57 -2.31 -14.33 -10.71
N GLY A 58 -2.91 -14.02 -9.56
CA GLY A 58 -3.92 -12.97 -9.44
C GLY A 58 -3.36 -11.58 -9.75
N ALA A 59 -2.13 -11.29 -9.30
CA ALA A 59 -1.45 -10.04 -9.65
C ALA A 59 -1.12 -9.93 -11.14
N GLN A 60 -0.67 -11.00 -11.78
CA GLN A 60 -0.44 -11.02 -13.24
C GLN A 60 -1.72 -10.78 -14.02
N ALA A 61 -2.83 -11.44 -13.64
CA ALA A 61 -4.12 -11.23 -14.26
C ALA A 61 -4.62 -9.79 -14.08
N TYR A 62 -4.41 -9.18 -12.91
CA TYR A 62 -4.73 -7.78 -12.66
C TYR A 62 -3.90 -6.83 -13.53
N LEU A 63 -2.58 -7.03 -13.62
CA LEU A 63 -1.68 -6.23 -14.47
C LEU A 63 -2.07 -6.29 -15.94
N GLU A 64 -2.42 -7.49 -16.43
CA GLU A 64 -2.87 -7.68 -17.80
C GLU A 64 -4.19 -6.92 -18.06
N ALA A 65 -5.18 -7.12 -17.20
CA ALA A 65 -6.47 -6.44 -17.28
C ALA A 65 -6.33 -4.92 -17.17
N PHE A 66 -5.46 -4.43 -16.30
CA PHE A 66 -5.14 -3.02 -16.18
C PHE A 66 -4.57 -2.47 -17.49
N ARG A 67 -3.56 -3.14 -18.07
CA ARG A 67 -2.95 -2.72 -19.34
C ARG A 67 -3.98 -2.66 -20.47
N GLN A 68 -4.83 -3.69 -20.58
CA GLN A 68 -5.87 -3.76 -21.61
C GLN A 68 -6.89 -2.63 -21.48
N ARG A 69 -7.30 -2.28 -20.25
CA ARG A 69 -8.37 -1.29 -20.04
C ARG A 69 -7.87 0.15 -19.94
N CYS A 70 -6.67 0.35 -19.40
CA CYS A 70 -6.16 1.67 -19.03
C CYS A 70 -5.07 2.17 -19.98
N GLY A 71 -4.61 1.33 -20.91
CA GLY A 71 -3.69 1.73 -21.99
C GLY A 71 -2.24 1.98 -21.56
N HIS A 72 -1.89 1.67 -20.31
CA HIS A 72 -0.54 1.78 -19.77
C HIS A 72 -0.27 0.68 -18.75
N THR A 73 0.99 0.49 -18.37
CA THR A 73 1.41 -0.53 -17.41
C THR A 73 1.52 0.05 -16.01
N LEU A 74 1.08 -0.72 -15.02
CA LEU A 74 1.27 -0.42 -13.60
C LEU A 74 2.75 -0.63 -13.22
N THR A 75 3.31 0.24 -12.38
CA THR A 75 4.67 0.04 -11.85
C THR A 75 4.69 -0.96 -10.68
N ALA A 76 5.88 -1.45 -10.31
CA ALA A 76 6.04 -2.32 -9.16
C ALA A 76 5.58 -1.64 -7.86
N ASP A 77 5.88 -0.35 -7.73
CA ASP A 77 5.46 0.48 -6.60
C ASP A 77 3.94 0.67 -6.53
N GLU A 78 3.28 0.86 -7.69
CA GLU A 78 1.83 0.94 -7.77
C GLU A 78 1.18 -0.39 -7.41
N LEU A 79 1.74 -1.51 -7.86
CA LEU A 79 1.21 -2.82 -7.55
C LEU A 79 1.39 -3.14 -6.07
N ARG A 80 2.55 -2.78 -5.50
CA ARG A 80 2.81 -2.93 -4.07
C ARG A 80 1.81 -2.14 -3.23
N ARG A 81 1.49 -0.91 -3.63
CA ARG A 81 0.41 -0.14 -3.00
C ARG A 81 -0.95 -0.80 -3.17
N ALA A 82 -1.28 -1.29 -4.36
CA ALA A 82 -2.53 -2.02 -4.59
C ALA A 82 -2.61 -3.31 -3.74
N VAL A 83 -1.50 -3.95 -3.41
CA VAL A 83 -1.49 -5.11 -2.51
C VAL A 83 -1.59 -4.70 -1.04
N ALA A 84 -0.87 -3.65 -0.62
CA ALA A 84 -0.61 -3.36 0.78
C ALA A 84 -1.35 -2.13 1.37
N ASP A 85 -2.02 -1.31 0.55
CA ASP A 85 -2.73 -0.14 1.05
C ASP A 85 -4.02 -0.54 1.78
N ARG A 86 -4.04 -0.34 3.11
CA ARG A 86 -5.10 -0.78 4.02
C ARG A 86 -5.43 -2.28 3.87
N ASP A 87 -6.50 -2.58 3.13
CA ASP A 87 -7.00 -3.94 2.87
C ASP A 87 -6.60 -4.45 1.47
N GLY A 88 -5.83 -3.66 0.71
CA GLY A 88 -5.53 -3.87 -0.69
C GLY A 88 -6.63 -3.34 -1.63
N ASP A 89 -6.33 -3.35 -2.92
CA ASP A 89 -7.31 -3.10 -3.98
C ASP A 89 -8.30 -4.27 -4.00
N PRO A 90 -9.61 -4.00 -3.84
CA PRO A 90 -10.59 -5.06 -3.66
C PRO A 90 -10.77 -5.93 -4.92
N VAL A 91 -10.48 -5.41 -6.12
CA VAL A 91 -10.53 -6.20 -7.35
C VAL A 91 -9.32 -7.11 -7.41
N LEU A 92 -8.12 -6.59 -7.12
CA LEU A 92 -6.90 -7.39 -7.04
C LEU A 92 -7.01 -8.52 -6.01
N MET A 93 -7.50 -8.22 -4.81
CA MET A 93 -7.69 -9.25 -3.77
C MET A 93 -8.68 -10.33 -4.20
N GLN A 94 -9.74 -9.97 -4.93
CA GLN A 94 -10.67 -10.93 -5.50
C GLN A 94 -10.05 -11.75 -6.64
N MET A 95 -9.18 -11.16 -7.47
CA MET A 95 -8.48 -11.89 -8.52
C MET A 95 -7.48 -12.90 -7.95
N ILE A 96 -6.80 -12.57 -6.85
CA ILE A 96 -5.96 -13.51 -6.10
C ILE A 96 -6.80 -14.68 -5.58
N ARG A 97 -7.96 -14.40 -4.99
CA ARG A 97 -8.88 -15.45 -4.52
C ARG A 97 -9.41 -16.31 -5.68
N ALA A 98 -9.79 -15.70 -6.80
CA ALA A 98 -10.27 -16.43 -7.97
C ALA A 98 -9.16 -17.33 -8.55
N SER A 99 -7.91 -16.86 -8.55
CA SER A 99 -6.75 -17.67 -8.96
C SER A 99 -6.52 -18.85 -8.00
N TYR A 100 -6.67 -18.64 -6.69
CA TYR A 100 -6.59 -19.73 -5.70
C TYR A 100 -7.66 -20.80 -5.91
N LEU A 101 -8.86 -20.41 -6.36
CA LEU A 101 -9.99 -21.31 -6.59
C LEU A 101 -10.03 -21.90 -8.01
N ASP A 102 -9.09 -21.52 -8.89
CA ASP A 102 -9.10 -21.85 -10.31
C ASP A 102 -10.42 -21.42 -11.02
N ASP A 103 -10.96 -20.27 -10.60
CA ASP A 103 -12.22 -19.71 -11.11
C ASP A 103 -11.96 -18.73 -12.27
N ALA A 104 -11.80 -19.30 -13.48
CA ALA A 104 -11.57 -18.54 -14.70
C ALA A 104 -12.72 -17.59 -15.05
N GLU A 105 -13.97 -17.96 -14.72
CA GLU A 105 -15.13 -17.11 -15.00
C GLU A 105 -15.14 -15.88 -14.09
N ALA A 106 -14.82 -16.06 -12.81
CA ALA A 106 -14.63 -14.94 -11.89
C ALA A 106 -13.48 -14.03 -12.33
N LEU A 107 -12.34 -14.59 -12.76
CA LEU A 107 -11.23 -13.79 -13.31
C LEU A 107 -11.67 -12.95 -14.50
N ALA A 108 -12.43 -13.52 -15.44
CA ALA A 108 -12.95 -12.79 -16.59
C ALA A 108 -13.93 -11.66 -16.20
N ARG A 109 -14.79 -11.88 -15.20
CA ARG A 109 -15.69 -10.83 -14.69
C ARG A 109 -14.92 -9.73 -13.94
N LEU A 110 -13.89 -10.09 -13.18
CA LEU A 110 -13.08 -9.16 -12.40
C LEU A 110 -12.16 -8.32 -13.28
N SER A 111 -11.63 -8.88 -14.36
CA SER A 111 -10.79 -8.14 -15.32
C SER A 111 -11.52 -6.92 -15.88
N ALA A 112 -12.81 -7.04 -16.18
CA ALA A 112 -13.66 -5.93 -16.63
C ALA A 112 -13.88 -4.82 -15.58
N GLN A 113 -13.62 -5.11 -14.30
CA GLN A 113 -13.85 -4.22 -13.16
C GLN A 113 -12.60 -3.50 -12.65
N VAL A 114 -11.41 -3.83 -13.19
CA VAL A 114 -10.14 -3.25 -12.73
C VAL A 114 -10.20 -1.70 -12.76
N PRO A 115 -9.82 -0.97 -11.71
CA PRO A 115 -9.85 0.49 -11.76
C PRO A 115 -8.64 1.06 -12.52
N CYS A 116 -8.83 2.11 -13.33
CA CYS A 116 -7.72 2.85 -13.94
C CYS A 116 -7.15 3.90 -12.98
N ARG A 117 -6.65 3.42 -11.84
CA ARG A 117 -5.97 4.23 -10.81
C ARG A 117 -4.50 3.80 -10.76
N GLY A 118 -3.58 4.76 -10.63
CA GLY A 118 -2.16 4.54 -10.95
C GLY A 118 -1.86 5.05 -12.36
N GLY A 119 -0.65 5.57 -12.58
CA GLY A 119 -0.21 6.24 -13.81
C GLY A 119 0.03 7.75 -13.69
N GLY A 120 -0.04 8.32 -12.49
CA GLY A 120 -0.16 9.76 -12.28
C GLY A 120 0.95 10.42 -11.46
N ARG A 121 2.23 10.14 -11.74
CA ARG A 121 3.36 11.00 -11.36
C ARG A 121 4.48 10.87 -12.40
N SER A 122 4.42 11.69 -13.45
CA SER A 122 5.58 12.07 -14.26
C SER A 122 6.04 13.45 -13.84
#